data_AF-D1B4A1-F1
#
_entry.id   AF-D1B4A1-F1
#
_cell.length_a   1.000
_cell.length_b   1.000
_cell.length_c   1.000
_cell.angle_alpha   90.00
_cell.angle_beta   90.00
_cell.angle_gamma   90.00
#
_symmetry.space_group_name_H-M   'P 1'
#
loop_
_entity.id
_entity.type
_entity.pdbx_description
1 polymer ?
#
loop_
_entity_poly.entity_id
_entity_poly.type
_entity_poly.pdbx_seq_one_letter_code
_entity_poly.pdbx_strand_id
1 'polypeptide(L)'
;MEFLPHILLLSSIFVFGYFWLKPRTKPKPSPQKQEEIREMYRQRLHTELSRIENSDERQTKKIALLKEFSKELEFNLFFDKDDVQVLMKELAGY
;
A
#
# COMPACT_ATOMS: atom_id res chain seq x y z
N MET A 1 19.27 -32.39 -39.79
CA MET A 1 17.86 -31.99 -39.55
C MET A 1 17.24 -32.69 -38.33
N GLU A 2 17.77 -33.83 -37.87
CA GLU A 2 17.30 -34.63 -36.71
C GLU A 2 17.18 -33.85 -35.38
N PHE A 3 18.01 -32.83 -35.17
CA PHE A 3 18.06 -32.06 -33.91
C PHE A 3 17.09 -30.88 -33.85
N LEU A 4 16.56 -30.44 -35.00
CA LEU A 4 15.63 -29.31 -35.10
C LEU A 4 14.37 -29.45 -34.20
N PRO A 5 13.67 -30.60 -34.16
CA PRO A 5 12.48 -30.74 -33.31
C PRO A 5 12.81 -30.73 -31.81
N HIS A 6 13.98 -31.25 -31.43
CA HIS A 6 14.43 -31.29 -30.03
C HIS A 6 14.74 -29.89 -29.50
N ILE A 7 15.37 -29.04 -30.33
CA ILE A 7 15.68 -27.64 -30.00
C ILE A 7 14.38 -26.84 -29.84
N LEU A 8 13.41 -27.03 -30.73
CA LEU A 8 12.12 -26.36 -30.66
C LEU A 8 11.36 -26.73 -29.37
N LEU A 9 11.35 -28.02 -29.01
CA LEU A 9 10.70 -28.50 -27.80
C LEU A 9 11.34 -27.94 -26.53
N LEU A 10 12.67 -27.94 -26.45
CA LEU A 10 13.41 -27.34 -25.33
C LEU A 10 13.15 -25.83 -25.22
N SER A 11 13.14 -25.11 -26.35
CA SER A 11 12.85 -23.66 -26.34
C SER A 11 11.42 -23.37 -25.87
N SER A 12 10.44 -24.19 -26.27
CA SER A 12 9.04 -24.04 -25.89
C SER A 12 8.84 -24.22 -24.38
N ILE A 13 9.49 -25.23 -23.79
CA ILE A 13 9.47 -25.48 -22.35
C ILE A 13 10.11 -24.33 -21.57
N PHE A 14 11.23 -23.79 -22.07
CA PHE A 14 11.89 -22.64 -21.45
C PHE A 14 11.02 -21.38 -21.45
N VAL A 15 10.36 -21.09 -22.59
CA VAL A 15 9.44 -19.95 -22.70
C VAL A 15 8.25 -20.15 -21.76
N PHE A 16 7.64 -21.34 -21.73
CA PHE A 16 6.53 -21.64 -20.82
C PHE A 16 6.92 -21.52 -19.35
N GLY A 17 8.08 -22.06 -18.96
CA GLY A 17 8.61 -21.94 -17.61
C GLY A 17 8.85 -20.49 -17.20
N TYR A 18 9.46 -19.69 -18.08
CA TYR A 18 9.70 -18.27 -17.83
C TYR A 18 8.40 -17.48 -17.60
N PHE A 19 7.35 -17.74 -18.40
CA PHE A 19 6.05 -17.10 -18.22
C PHE A 19 5.34 -17.55 -16.93
N TRP A 20 5.54 -18.80 -16.49
CA TRP A 20 4.97 -19.32 -15.24
C TRP A 20 5.68 -18.76 -13.99
N LEU A 21 6.99 -18.55 -14.09
CA LEU A 21 7.83 -17.98 -13.02
C LEU A 21 7.71 -16.47 -12.90
N LYS A 22 7.09 -15.78 -13.88
CA LYS A 22 6.91 -14.33 -13.81
C LYS A 22 5.99 -14.01 -12.61
N PRO A 23 6.49 -13.34 -11.55
CA PRO A 23 5.64 -12.93 -10.46
C PRO A 23 4.56 -12.01 -11.02
N ARG A 24 3.30 -12.30 -10.69
CA ARG A 24 2.18 -11.38 -10.94
C ARG A 24 2.38 -10.16 -10.03
N THR A 25 3.25 -9.25 -10.45
CA THR A 25 3.39 -7.94 -9.82
C THR A 25 2.03 -7.27 -9.92
N LYS A 26 1.36 -7.08 -8.79
CA LYS A 26 0.12 -6.31 -8.73
C LYS A 26 0.42 -4.94 -9.37
N PRO A 27 -0.39 -4.48 -10.33
CA PRO A 27 -0.20 -3.15 -10.89
C PRO A 27 -0.21 -2.16 -9.74
N LYS A 28 0.81 -1.29 -9.67
CA LYS A 28 0.88 -0.26 -8.63
C LYS A 28 -0.43 0.54 -8.66
N PRO A 29 -1.04 0.81 -7.50
CA PRO A 29 -2.24 1.64 -7.42
C PRO A 29 -1.97 3.03 -8.02
N SER A 30 -3.01 3.64 -8.62
CA SER A 30 -2.88 4.95 -9.24
C SER A 30 -2.47 6.00 -8.20
N PRO A 31 -1.37 6.76 -8.40
CA PRO A 31 -0.87 7.75 -7.44
C PRO A 31 -1.91 8.79 -7.02
N GLN A 32 -2.81 9.16 -7.94
CA GLN A 32 -3.89 10.12 -7.67
C GLN A 32 -4.84 9.64 -6.56
N LYS A 33 -5.24 8.37 -6.59
CA LYS A 33 -6.15 7.80 -5.57
C LYS A 33 -5.47 7.69 -4.21
N GLN A 34 -4.18 7.40 -4.18
CA GLN A 34 -3.42 7.39 -2.93
C GLN A 34 -3.40 8.79 -2.30
N GLU A 35 -3.14 9.84 -3.09
CA GLU A 35 -3.12 11.21 -2.58
C GLU A 35 -4.49 11.67 -2.07
N GLU A 36 -5.57 11.38 -2.79
CA GLU A 36 -6.94 11.64 -2.32
C GLU A 36 -7.21 11.01 -0.95
N ILE A 37 -6.78 9.75 -0.76
CA ILE A 37 -6.95 9.04 0.51
C ILE A 37 -6.06 9.66 1.61
N ARG A 38 -4.82 10.06 1.30
CA ARG A 38 -3.92 10.73 2.26
C ARG A 38 -4.55 12.01 2.78
N GLU A 39 -5.05 12.86 1.88
CA GLU A 39 -5.70 14.12 2.25
C GLU A 39 -6.96 13.90 3.09
N MET A 40 -7.78 12.90 2.74
CA MET A 40 -8.95 12.52 3.54
C MET A 40 -8.57 12.17 4.99
N TYR A 41 -7.52 11.36 5.20
CA TYR A 41 -7.08 11.00 6.55
C TYR A 41 -6.46 12.17 7.31
N ARG A 42 -5.73 13.07 6.63
CA ARG A 42 -5.22 14.31 7.25
C ARG A 42 -6.36 15.20 7.74
N GLN A 43 -7.38 15.40 6.91
CA GLN A 43 -8.57 16.19 7.27
C GLN A 43 -9.36 15.55 8.42
N ARG A 44 -9.53 14.22 8.40
CA ARG A 44 -10.20 13.47 9.47
C ARG A 44 -9.43 13.63 10.79
N LEU A 45 -8.10 13.49 10.77
CA LEU A 45 -7.25 13.68 11.95
C LEU A 45 -7.40 15.11 12.50
N HIS A 46 -7.28 16.12 11.64
CA HIS A 46 -7.39 17.52 12.05
C HIS A 46 -8.77 17.81 12.67
N THR A 47 -9.85 17.33 12.05
CA THR A 47 -11.23 17.57 12.51
C THR A 47 -11.50 16.93 13.87
N GLU A 48 -10.98 15.73 14.10
CA GLU A 48 -11.15 15.06 15.39
C GLU A 48 -10.30 15.70 16.49
N LEU A 49 -9.07 16.14 16.17
CA LEU A 49 -8.18 16.78 17.14
C LEU A 49 -8.50 18.25 17.41
N SER A 50 -9.07 18.98 16.44
CA SER A 50 -9.43 20.40 16.60
C SER A 50 -10.51 20.63 17.64
N ARG A 51 -11.26 19.59 18.00
CA ARG A 51 -12.32 19.61 19.01
C ARG A 51 -11.81 19.43 20.44
N ILE A 52 -10.53 19.12 20.63
CA ILE A 52 -9.96 18.78 21.93
C ILE A 52 -8.99 19.89 22.35
N GLU A 53 -9.32 20.64 23.39
CA GLU A 53 -8.47 21.72 23.91
C GLU A 53 -7.32 21.17 24.79
N ASN A 54 -7.55 20.07 25.49
CA ASN A 54 -6.56 19.47 26.39
C ASN A 54 -5.46 18.74 25.61
N SER A 55 -4.19 19.11 25.85
CA SER A 55 -2.99 18.52 25.26
C SER A 55 -2.90 17.00 25.43
N ASP A 56 -3.13 16.49 26.63
CA ASP A 56 -2.93 15.07 26.95
C ASP A 56 -4.03 14.19 26.36
N GLU A 57 -5.27 14.70 26.40
CA GLU A 57 -6.40 14.04 25.74
C GLU A 57 -6.25 14.07 24.22
N ARG A 58 -5.75 15.17 23.66
CA ARG A 58 -5.47 15.32 22.22
C ARG A 58 -4.42 14.30 21.78
N GLN A 59 -3.34 14.13 22.54
CA GLN A 59 -2.29 13.17 22.22
C GLN A 59 -2.77 11.73 22.33
N THR A 60 -3.54 11.42 23.38
CA THR A 60 -4.13 10.09 23.57
C THR A 60 -5.10 9.74 22.44
N LYS A 61 -5.96 10.69 22.06
CA LYS A 61 -6.90 10.53 20.94
C LYS A 61 -6.17 10.41 19.60
N LYS A 62 -5.11 11.19 19.38
CA LYS A 62 -4.25 11.10 18.19
C LYS A 62 -3.69 9.68 18.04
N ILE A 63 -3.11 9.12 19.09
CA ILE A 63 -2.56 7.75 19.06
C ILE A 63 -3.66 6.72 18.76
N ALA A 64 -4.85 6.88 19.34
CA ALA A 64 -5.99 6.00 19.08
C ALA A 64 -6.43 6.06 17.61
N LEU A 65 -6.56 7.27 17.04
CA LEU A 65 -6.94 7.48 15.65
C LEU A 65 -5.89 6.92 14.68
N LEU A 66 -4.60 7.14 14.94
CA LEU A 66 -3.53 6.59 14.10
C LEU A 66 -3.57 5.06 14.08
N LYS A 67 -3.85 4.40 15.21
CA LYS A 67 -4.03 2.95 15.25
C LYS A 67 -5.24 2.47 14.45
N GLU A 68 -6.34 3.21 14.49
CA GLU A 68 -7.54 2.92 13.70
C GLU A 68 -7.25 3.09 12.20
N PHE A 69 -6.66 4.21 11.80
CA PHE A 69 -6.31 4.50 10.42
C PHE A 69 -5.33 3.48 9.85
N SER A 70 -4.32 3.07 10.62
CA SER A 70 -3.38 2.04 10.21
C SER A 70 -4.10 0.72 9.88
N LYS A 71 -5.07 0.31 10.71
CA LYS A 71 -5.86 -0.90 10.45
C LYS A 71 -6.76 -0.73 9.23
N GLU A 72 -7.44 0.40 9.08
CA GLU A 72 -8.29 0.67 7.92
C GLU A 72 -7.48 0.66 6.61
N LEU A 73 -6.30 1.27 6.61
CA LEU A 73 -5.42 1.37 5.45
C LEU A 73 -4.75 0.04 5.09
N GLU A 74 -4.51 -0.84 6.06
CA GLU A 74 -3.99 -2.20 5.81
C GLU A 74 -4.95 -3.06 4.97
N PHE A 75 -6.26 -2.77 5.01
CA PHE A 75 -7.26 -3.44 4.17
C PHE A 75 -7.56 -2.69 2.86
N ASN A 76 -6.92 -1.54 2.63
CA ASN A 76 -7.14 -0.73 1.45
C ASN A 76 -6.35 -1.27 0.26
N LEU A 77 -7.01 -1.40 -0.90
CA LEU A 77 -6.38 -1.91 -2.14
C LEU A 77 -5.26 -0.99 -2.65
N PHE A 78 -5.28 0.28 -2.26
CA PHE A 78 -4.35 1.31 -2.75
C PHE A 78 -3.13 1.50 -1.85
N PHE A 79 -3.02 0.82 -0.70
CA PHE A 79 -1.90 0.99 0.21
C PHE A 79 -1.22 -0.35 0.50
N ASP A 80 0.08 -0.40 0.23
CA ASP A 80 0.92 -1.48 0.72
C ASP A 80 1.35 -1.20 2.17
N LYS A 81 1.84 -2.23 2.88
CA LYS A 81 2.29 -2.08 4.28
C LYS A 81 3.31 -0.95 4.47
N ASP A 82 4.21 -0.77 3.50
CA ASP A 82 5.20 0.31 3.54
C ASP A 82 4.54 1.68 3.37
N ASP A 83 3.55 1.81 2.47
CA ASP A 83 2.79 3.05 2.27
C ASP A 83 2.01 3.43 3.55
N VAL A 84 1.42 2.45 4.23
CA VAL A 84 0.74 2.67 5.50
C VAL A 84 1.72 3.18 6.55
N GLN A 85 2.90 2.58 6.68
CA GLN A 85 3.91 3.04 7.64
C GLN A 85 4.39 4.46 7.35
N VAL A 86 4.60 4.80 6.07
CA VAL A 86 4.99 6.15 5.66
C VAL A 86 3.89 7.15 6.03
N LEU A 87 2.63 6.85 5.69
CA LEU A 87 1.50 7.73 6.02
C LEU A 87 1.30 7.89 7.52
N MET A 88 1.44 6.82 8.31
CA MET A 88 1.34 6.91 9.78
C MET A 88 2.46 7.77 10.37
N LYS A 89 3.68 7.71 9.83
CA LYS A 89 4.78 8.59 10.26
C LYS A 89 4.51 10.05 9.91
N GLU A 90 3.99 10.32 8.71
CA GLU A 90 3.58 11.68 8.31
C GLU A 90 2.52 12.25 9.25
N LEU A 91 1.46 11.47 9.53
CA LEU A 91 0.38 11.88 10.42
C LEU A 91 0.81 11.98 11.90
N ALA A 92 1.81 11.20 12.31
CA ALA A 92 2.38 11.29 13.65
C ALA A 92 3.26 12.54 13.82
N GLY A 93 3.93 12.99 12.76
CA GLY A 93 4.75 14.20 12.76
C GLY A 93 3.97 15.52 12.68
N TYR A 94 2.67 15.44 12.36
CA TYR A 94 1.73 16.57 12.35
C TYR A 94 1.34 17.02 13.76
#